data_AF-A0A9D9NR34-F1
#
_entry.id   AF-A0A9D9NR34-F1
#
_cell.length_a   1.000
_cell.length_b   1.000
_cell.length_c   1.000
_cell.angle_alpha   90.00
_cell.angle_beta   90.00
_cell.angle_gamma   90.00
#
_symmetry.space_group_name_H-M   'P 1'
#
loop_
_entity.id
_entity.type
_entity.pdbx_description
1 polymer ?
#
loop_
_entity_poly.entity_id
_entity_poly.type
_entity_poly.pdbx_seq_one_letter_code
_entity_poly.pdbx_strand_id
1 'polypeptide(L)'
;QYVTLSEGGESDRIDIRNEIDWQTTDALLKAEFPLSVSNPEAVYDLGVGSAARGNNVLTAYEVYAQQWADLTDKDGSYGVSVLNDSKYGWDKPADNTIRLTILHTPSTKGGYAYQSRQDFGHHEFTYSIVGHEGDYRDGCTVVKAELLNQPLKAFIVPKHRGDLGRTFSFADVTGGSVAVRALKHAEDMDGYVVRLYETSGRGETAGTVRFASDILEAKELNGNEDIKGSADFKGKELTFNVGPFGMKTFFVRLKDYGKEVSTVKSVPVELPFNAKAASYNAFRSDANFDGKGNSYAAELLPETLIYSGVEFCLQDPVAENALKCSGDTIALPAGNYNRLYILAASTSRDMKCTFKVDGTDYPAVVPYYGGFVGQWGHTGHTEGFLKSAEVAYVGTHKHSIIKNADLPYEFTYMFCIGLDIPEGAQTLVLPDNPQVAVFAASVASDRNNLAVPASDLLRVSLPEPEAGEALGSMGNLLEGKPVIERTGQVNQSERAEAAIDGDIATKWCDISDAKPKYITVDLQKDTRIKGWSVMHAGLESLDYIAEEYSLQVKADGEADWKTVDTVYENTELETDRLLPEPVTARYVRLSLSKPDQSEGNTARVYEFVVY
;
A
#
# COMPACT_ATOMS: atom_id res chain seq x y z
N GLN A 1 -0.56 0.81 -28.40
CA GLN A 1 -0.44 -0.66 -28.49
C GLN A 1 0.96 -1.01 -28.95
N TYR A 2 1.56 -2.01 -28.30
CA TYR A 2 2.88 -2.54 -28.62
C TYR A 2 2.73 -4.02 -28.95
N VAL A 3 3.26 -4.46 -30.09
CA VAL A 3 3.22 -5.87 -30.52
C VAL A 3 4.62 -6.43 -30.38
N THR A 4 4.77 -7.50 -29.60
CA THR A 4 6.06 -8.09 -29.26
C THR A 4 6.09 -9.57 -29.63
N LEU A 5 7.18 -9.97 -30.28
CA LEU A 5 7.52 -11.36 -30.56
C LEU A 5 8.90 -11.62 -29.95
N SER A 6 9.07 -12.76 -29.29
CA SER A 6 10.36 -13.17 -28.72
C SER A 6 11.17 -13.97 -29.75
N GLU A 7 12.49 -13.79 -29.76
CA GLU A 7 13.39 -14.49 -30.70
C GLU A 7 13.51 -15.99 -30.34
N GLY A 8 13.81 -16.83 -31.33
CA GLY A 8 14.34 -18.18 -31.10
C GLY A 8 13.35 -19.26 -30.64
N GLY A 9 12.04 -18.99 -30.63
CA GLY A 9 11.05 -19.94 -30.12
C GLY A 9 11.01 -20.03 -28.59
N GLU A 10 11.63 -19.07 -27.89
CA GLU A 10 11.54 -18.95 -26.42
C GLU A 10 10.11 -18.66 -25.94
N SER A 11 9.26 -18.13 -26.82
CA SER A 11 7.82 -18.02 -26.64
C SER A 11 7.14 -18.11 -28.01
N ASP A 12 6.19 -19.02 -28.18
CA ASP A 12 5.41 -19.22 -29.40
C ASP A 12 4.10 -18.39 -29.42
N ARG A 13 4.08 -17.30 -28.63
CA ARG A 13 2.95 -16.35 -28.54
C ARG A 13 3.32 -14.97 -29.06
N ILE A 14 2.32 -14.26 -29.58
CA ILE A 14 2.42 -12.84 -29.91
C ILE A 14 1.81 -12.07 -28.73
N ASP A 15 2.59 -11.21 -28.08
CA ASP A 15 2.13 -10.37 -26.97
C ASP A 15 1.70 -8.99 -27.48
N ILE A 16 0.51 -8.55 -27.08
CA ILE A 16 -0.02 -7.22 -27.39
C ILE A 16 -0.22 -6.47 -26.08
N ARG A 17 0.70 -5.55 -25.79
CA ARG A 17 0.63 -4.65 -24.63
C ARG A 17 -0.15 -3.39 -25.00
N ASN A 18 -1.15 -3.08 -24.20
CA ASN A 18 -2.03 -1.93 -24.38
C ASN A 18 -1.75 -0.91 -23.29
N GLU A 19 -1.65 0.36 -23.68
CA GLU A 19 -1.62 1.52 -22.81
C GLU A 19 -2.71 2.44 -23.35
N ILE A 20 -3.73 2.74 -22.54
CA ILE A 20 -4.91 3.50 -22.97
C ILE A 20 -5.27 4.52 -21.88
N ASP A 21 -5.31 5.81 -22.26
CA ASP A 21 -5.96 6.85 -21.47
C ASP A 21 -7.43 6.93 -21.87
N TRP A 22 -8.29 6.31 -21.05
CA TRP A 22 -9.71 6.18 -21.35
C TRP A 22 -10.53 7.32 -20.73
N GLN A 23 -11.24 8.05 -21.59
CA GLN A 23 -12.16 9.13 -21.20
C GLN A 23 -13.46 9.10 -22.01
N THR A 24 -13.75 7.97 -22.67
CA THR A 24 -14.93 7.84 -23.52
C THR A 24 -16.13 7.39 -22.70
N THR A 25 -17.18 8.20 -22.66
CA THR A 25 -18.46 7.88 -22.00
C THR A 25 -19.33 6.99 -22.87
N ASP A 26 -20.19 6.19 -22.24
CA ASP A 26 -21.23 5.39 -22.93
C ASP A 26 -20.66 4.49 -24.04
N ALA A 27 -19.62 3.75 -23.70
CA ALA A 27 -18.85 2.97 -24.66
C ALA A 27 -18.36 1.65 -24.07
N LEU A 28 -18.35 0.63 -24.93
CA LEU A 28 -17.79 -0.69 -24.68
C LEU A 28 -16.72 -0.96 -25.74
N LEU A 29 -15.45 -0.91 -25.36
CA LEU A 29 -14.33 -1.16 -26.26
C LEU A 29 -13.98 -2.64 -26.24
N LYS A 30 -13.84 -3.23 -27.43
CA LYS A 30 -13.48 -4.64 -27.61
C LYS A 30 -12.28 -4.80 -28.55
N ALA A 31 -11.43 -5.77 -28.26
CA ALA A 31 -10.49 -6.32 -29.22
C ALA A 31 -11.17 -7.47 -29.99
N GLU A 32 -11.17 -7.39 -31.32
CA GLU A 32 -11.80 -8.40 -32.19
C GLU A 32 -10.74 -9.29 -32.85
N PHE A 33 -10.99 -10.59 -32.84
CA PHE A 33 -10.11 -11.61 -33.43
C PHE A 33 -10.89 -12.36 -34.51
N PRO A 34 -10.90 -11.87 -35.77
CA PRO A 34 -11.42 -12.62 -36.90
C PRO A 34 -10.40 -13.67 -37.32
N LEU A 35 -10.79 -14.95 -37.29
CA LEU A 35 -9.90 -16.08 -37.49
C LEU A 35 -10.23 -16.83 -38.78
N SER A 36 -9.24 -17.56 -39.31
CA SER A 36 -9.42 -18.44 -40.46
C SER A 36 -10.06 -19.78 -40.09
N VAL A 37 -10.01 -20.16 -38.81
CA VAL A 37 -10.68 -21.35 -38.27
C VAL A 37 -12.16 -21.06 -38.02
N SER A 38 -13.01 -22.08 -38.11
CA SER A 38 -14.45 -21.93 -37.95
C SER A 38 -15.07 -23.05 -37.12
N ASN A 39 -15.77 -22.69 -36.04
CA ASN A 39 -16.44 -23.64 -35.16
C ASN A 39 -17.66 -22.97 -34.49
N PRO A 40 -18.83 -23.63 -34.42
CA PRO A 40 -19.99 -23.09 -33.71
C PRO A 40 -19.73 -22.85 -32.22
N GLU A 41 -18.73 -23.50 -31.61
CA GLU A 41 -18.36 -23.34 -30.21
C GLU A 41 -16.91 -22.86 -30.04
N ALA A 42 -16.66 -22.08 -28.98
CA ALA A 42 -15.34 -21.76 -28.47
C ALA A 42 -15.22 -22.27 -27.02
N VAL A 43 -14.00 -22.59 -26.59
CA VAL A 43 -13.72 -23.08 -25.23
C VAL A 43 -13.20 -21.93 -24.36
N TYR A 44 -13.80 -21.74 -23.19
CA TYR A 44 -13.50 -20.64 -22.28
C TYR A 44 -13.00 -21.14 -20.94
N ASP A 45 -12.03 -20.42 -20.37
CA ASP A 45 -11.44 -20.69 -19.06
C ASP A 45 -12.38 -20.36 -17.89
N LEU A 46 -12.64 -21.32 -17.01
CA LEU A 46 -13.39 -21.14 -15.76
C LEU A 46 -12.47 -21.04 -14.52
N GLY A 47 -11.15 -21.05 -14.70
CA GLY A 47 -10.13 -20.89 -13.66
C GLY A 47 -9.58 -22.21 -13.08
N VAL A 48 -10.38 -23.27 -13.06
CA VAL A 48 -9.97 -24.65 -12.67
C VAL A 48 -10.49 -25.72 -13.63
N GLY A 49 -10.98 -25.27 -14.79
CA GLY A 49 -11.50 -26.11 -15.87
C GLY A 49 -11.99 -25.23 -17.01
N SER A 50 -12.63 -25.82 -18.01
CA SER A 50 -13.07 -25.08 -19.20
C SER A 50 -14.47 -25.48 -19.64
N ALA A 51 -15.19 -24.56 -20.29
CA ALA A 51 -16.49 -24.85 -20.89
C ALA A 51 -16.56 -24.40 -22.35
N ALA A 52 -17.13 -25.25 -23.21
CA ALA A 52 -17.51 -24.88 -24.57
C ALA A 52 -18.79 -24.05 -24.54
N ARG A 53 -18.83 -22.97 -25.32
CA ARG A 53 -20.01 -22.12 -25.49
C ARG A 53 -20.18 -21.72 -26.95
N GLY A 54 -21.43 -21.67 -27.39
CA GLY A 54 -21.79 -21.32 -28.76
C GLY A 54 -21.70 -19.82 -29.06
N ASN A 55 -22.10 -19.44 -30.27
CA ASN A 55 -22.25 -18.05 -30.67
C ASN A 55 -23.26 -17.28 -29.81
N ASN A 56 -23.12 -15.95 -29.81
CA ASN A 56 -24.01 -15.02 -29.13
C ASN A 56 -25.48 -15.28 -29.47
N VAL A 57 -26.34 -15.27 -28.45
CA VAL A 57 -27.79 -15.25 -28.59
C VAL A 57 -28.35 -13.99 -27.93
N LEU A 58 -29.61 -13.66 -28.21
CA LEU A 58 -30.26 -12.45 -27.71
C LEU A 58 -30.15 -12.28 -26.18
N THR A 59 -30.15 -13.38 -25.43
CA THR A 59 -30.11 -13.38 -23.96
C THR A 59 -28.74 -13.78 -23.37
N ALA A 60 -27.75 -14.11 -24.19
CA ALA A 60 -26.40 -14.48 -23.77
C ALA A 60 -25.41 -14.06 -24.86
N TYR A 61 -25.06 -12.78 -24.84
CA TYR A 61 -24.21 -12.11 -25.83
C TYR A 61 -22.82 -11.74 -25.27
N GLU A 62 -22.56 -12.07 -24.01
CA GLU A 62 -21.26 -11.94 -23.36
C GLU A 62 -21.15 -13.01 -22.27
N VAL A 63 -19.96 -13.57 -22.12
CA VAL A 63 -19.67 -14.68 -21.21
C VAL A 63 -18.37 -14.40 -20.47
N TYR A 64 -18.24 -14.92 -19.25
CA TYR A 64 -17.02 -14.74 -18.47
C TYR A 64 -15.98 -15.79 -18.85
N ALA A 65 -14.71 -15.40 -18.89
CA ALA A 65 -13.57 -16.31 -18.87
C ALA A 65 -12.43 -15.69 -18.05
N GLN A 66 -11.59 -16.51 -17.42
CA GLN A 66 -10.52 -16.01 -16.56
C GLN A 66 -9.31 -15.55 -17.39
N GLN A 67 -8.45 -16.47 -17.82
CA GLN A 67 -7.18 -16.09 -18.45
C GLN A 67 -7.16 -16.32 -19.97
N TRP A 68 -8.05 -17.15 -20.53
CA TRP A 68 -8.00 -17.47 -21.95
C TRP A 68 -9.35 -17.90 -22.56
N ALA A 69 -9.42 -17.77 -23.89
CA ALA A 69 -10.46 -18.36 -24.74
C ALA A 69 -9.79 -19.01 -25.96
N ASP A 70 -10.33 -20.13 -26.43
CA ASP A 70 -9.79 -20.90 -27.56
C ASP A 70 -10.86 -21.13 -28.62
N LEU A 71 -10.48 -20.89 -29.88
CA LEU A 71 -11.26 -21.31 -31.05
C LEU A 71 -10.41 -22.28 -31.86
N THR A 72 -10.79 -23.55 -31.82
CA THR A 72 -10.20 -24.61 -32.62
C THR A 72 -11.14 -24.94 -33.78
N ASP A 73 -10.59 -25.16 -34.98
CA ASP A 73 -11.40 -25.52 -36.15
C ASP A 73 -12.23 -26.78 -35.88
N LYS A 74 -13.39 -26.90 -36.53
CA LYS A 74 -14.30 -28.03 -36.36
C LYS A 74 -13.63 -29.38 -36.67
N ASP A 75 -12.65 -29.40 -37.56
CA ASP A 75 -11.89 -30.62 -37.87
C ASP A 75 -10.76 -30.94 -36.89
N GLY A 76 -10.48 -30.02 -35.95
CA GLY A 76 -9.43 -30.17 -34.93
C GLY A 76 -8.00 -30.05 -35.47
N SER A 77 -7.81 -29.58 -36.71
CA SER A 77 -6.48 -29.49 -37.33
C SER A 77 -5.65 -28.31 -36.81
N TYR A 78 -6.29 -27.22 -36.43
CA TYR A 78 -5.62 -26.00 -35.97
C TYR A 78 -6.52 -25.19 -35.05
N GLY A 79 -5.92 -24.52 -34.07
CA GLY A 79 -6.63 -23.60 -33.20
C GLY A 79 -5.85 -22.34 -32.88
N VAL A 80 -6.59 -21.36 -32.37
CA VAL A 80 -6.05 -20.10 -31.88
C VAL A 80 -6.61 -19.84 -30.50
N SER A 81 -5.71 -19.77 -29.52
CA SER A 81 -6.01 -19.31 -28.17
C SER A 81 -5.65 -17.84 -28.02
N VAL A 82 -6.53 -17.09 -27.37
CA VAL A 82 -6.27 -15.72 -26.93
C VAL A 82 -6.19 -15.71 -25.41
N LEU A 83 -5.06 -15.23 -24.88
CA LEU A 83 -4.76 -15.12 -23.45
C LEU A 83 -4.91 -13.67 -22.98
N ASN A 84 -5.15 -13.44 -21.70
CA ASN A 84 -5.19 -12.11 -21.10
C ASN A 84 -4.70 -12.11 -19.63
N ASP A 85 -4.38 -10.93 -19.10
CA ASP A 85 -3.89 -10.74 -17.73
C ASP A 85 -4.88 -10.06 -16.76
N SER A 86 -6.01 -9.56 -17.24
CA SER A 86 -6.87 -8.65 -16.45
C SER A 86 -8.30 -8.47 -16.97
N LYS A 87 -8.69 -9.13 -18.07
CA LYS A 87 -9.93 -8.89 -18.83
C LYS A 87 -10.81 -10.14 -18.86
N TYR A 88 -12.04 -10.01 -18.37
CA TYR A 88 -12.89 -11.17 -18.06
C TYR A 88 -14.12 -11.32 -18.95
N GLY A 89 -14.46 -10.32 -19.77
CA GLY A 89 -15.64 -10.33 -20.64
C GLY A 89 -15.30 -10.77 -22.06
N TRP A 90 -16.03 -11.78 -22.56
CA TRP A 90 -15.82 -12.35 -23.89
C TRP A 90 -17.12 -12.52 -24.65
N ASP A 91 -17.09 -12.38 -25.97
CA ASP A 91 -18.22 -12.75 -26.80
C ASP A 91 -17.83 -13.37 -28.14
N LYS A 92 -18.78 -14.06 -28.77
CA LYS A 92 -18.58 -14.84 -30.00
C LYS A 92 -19.66 -14.49 -31.03
N PRO A 93 -19.49 -13.42 -31.82
CA PRO A 93 -20.53 -12.98 -32.75
C PRO A 93 -20.74 -13.93 -33.94
N ALA A 94 -19.75 -14.77 -34.30
CA ALA A 94 -19.81 -15.68 -35.43
C ALA A 94 -18.92 -16.92 -35.22
N ASP A 95 -19.08 -17.94 -36.08
CA ASP A 95 -18.33 -19.21 -36.02
C ASP A 95 -16.80 -19.01 -36.04
N ASN A 96 -16.32 -17.93 -36.67
CA ASN A 96 -14.91 -17.66 -36.85
C ASN A 96 -14.40 -16.40 -36.11
N THR A 97 -15.20 -15.84 -35.20
CA THR A 97 -14.84 -14.58 -34.52
C THR A 97 -15.08 -14.70 -33.01
N ILE A 98 -14.04 -14.41 -32.23
CA ILE A 98 -14.12 -14.18 -30.78
C ILE A 98 -13.67 -12.75 -30.48
N ARG A 99 -14.19 -12.15 -29.41
CA ARG A 99 -13.86 -10.79 -28.97
C ARG A 99 -13.63 -10.72 -27.48
N LEU A 100 -12.66 -9.91 -27.08
CA LEU A 100 -12.34 -9.61 -25.69
C LEU A 100 -12.81 -8.20 -25.36
N THR A 101 -13.65 -8.04 -24.34
CA THR A 101 -14.02 -6.75 -23.77
C THR A 101 -12.83 -6.18 -23.00
N ILE A 102 -12.33 -5.01 -23.40
CA ILE A 102 -11.11 -4.43 -22.82
C ILE A 102 -11.37 -3.23 -21.91
N LEU A 103 -12.39 -2.40 -22.19
CA LEU A 103 -12.80 -1.26 -21.36
C LEU A 103 -14.31 -1.01 -21.47
N HIS A 104 -14.95 -0.57 -20.38
CA HIS A 104 -16.37 -0.27 -20.36
C HIS A 104 -16.71 0.93 -19.48
N THR A 105 -17.30 1.98 -20.08
CA THR A 105 -17.94 3.05 -19.32
C THR A 105 -19.43 3.08 -19.65
N PRO A 106 -20.31 2.72 -18.72
CA PRO A 106 -21.74 2.63 -18.98
C PRO A 106 -22.40 4.02 -19.12
N SER A 107 -23.48 4.08 -19.90
CA SER A 107 -24.48 5.15 -19.78
C SER A 107 -25.22 5.02 -18.45
N THR A 108 -25.36 6.10 -17.70
CA THR A 108 -26.16 6.11 -16.45
C THR A 108 -27.34 7.07 -16.59
N LYS A 109 -28.54 6.66 -16.17
CA LYS A 109 -29.71 7.54 -16.06
C LYS A 109 -30.35 7.38 -14.68
N GLY A 110 -30.41 8.47 -13.91
CA GLY A 110 -30.97 8.47 -12.55
C GLY A 110 -29.96 7.98 -11.51
N GLY A 111 -30.20 6.79 -10.94
CA GLY A 111 -29.34 6.19 -9.91
C GLY A 111 -27.94 5.84 -10.43
N TYR A 112 -26.98 5.74 -9.50
CA TYR A 112 -25.59 5.37 -9.78
C TYR A 112 -24.87 6.26 -10.81
N ALA A 113 -25.21 7.56 -10.88
CA ALA A 113 -24.61 8.50 -11.82
C ALA A 113 -23.07 8.57 -11.73
N TYR A 114 -22.50 8.25 -10.56
CA TYR A 114 -21.04 8.14 -10.38
C TYR A 114 -20.39 7.08 -11.27
N GLN A 115 -21.16 6.11 -11.79
CA GLN A 115 -20.67 5.07 -12.69
C GLN A 115 -20.43 5.55 -14.13
N SER A 116 -20.94 6.73 -14.51
CA SER A 116 -20.75 7.31 -15.86
C SER A 116 -19.30 7.66 -16.19
N ARG A 117 -18.40 7.49 -15.22
CA ARG A 117 -16.95 7.64 -15.35
C ARG A 117 -16.20 6.39 -14.89
N GLN A 118 -16.87 5.25 -14.73
CA GLN A 118 -16.18 3.97 -14.49
C GLN A 118 -15.14 3.73 -15.58
N ASP A 119 -14.02 3.15 -15.18
CA ASP A 119 -12.84 2.92 -16.01
C ASP A 119 -12.20 4.18 -16.61
N PHE A 120 -12.55 5.40 -16.16
CA PHE A 120 -11.79 6.59 -16.58
C PHE A 120 -10.38 6.57 -16.00
N GLY A 121 -9.39 6.89 -16.84
CA GLY A 121 -7.99 6.99 -16.44
C GLY A 121 -7.06 6.17 -17.31
N HIS A 122 -5.84 5.98 -16.80
CA HIS A 122 -4.79 5.23 -17.47
C HIS A 122 -4.95 3.73 -17.22
N HIS A 123 -4.89 2.93 -18.28
CA HIS A 123 -4.96 1.47 -18.21
C HIS A 123 -3.78 0.83 -18.93
N GLU A 124 -3.15 -0.13 -18.25
CA GLU A 124 -2.18 -1.04 -18.84
C GLU A 124 -2.68 -2.48 -18.73
N PHE A 125 -2.63 -3.22 -19.84
CA PHE A 125 -2.98 -4.64 -19.86
C PHE A 125 -2.42 -5.34 -21.09
N THR A 126 -2.27 -6.66 -21.01
CA THR A 126 -1.75 -7.51 -22.08
C THR A 126 -2.78 -8.55 -22.48
N TYR A 127 -2.93 -8.74 -23.79
CA TYR A 127 -3.50 -9.97 -24.33
C TYR A 127 -2.51 -10.59 -25.32
N SER A 128 -2.55 -11.91 -25.44
CA SER A 128 -1.62 -12.67 -26.27
C SER A 128 -2.35 -13.58 -27.23
N ILE A 129 -1.77 -13.84 -28.40
CA ILE A 129 -2.32 -14.75 -29.41
C ILE A 129 -1.38 -15.94 -29.57
N VAL A 130 -1.92 -17.15 -29.48
CA VAL A 130 -1.18 -18.42 -29.61
C VAL A 130 -1.85 -19.27 -30.67
N GLY A 131 -1.13 -19.53 -31.76
CA GLY A 131 -1.54 -20.55 -32.74
C GLY A 131 -1.04 -21.93 -32.32
N HIS A 132 -1.83 -22.97 -32.55
CA HIS A 132 -1.46 -24.34 -32.20
C HIS A 132 -2.08 -25.37 -33.14
N GLU A 133 -1.42 -26.54 -33.23
CA GLU A 133 -1.99 -27.74 -33.83
C GLU A 133 -2.89 -28.42 -32.80
N GLY A 134 -4.06 -28.90 -33.22
CA GLY A 134 -5.00 -29.56 -32.32
C GLY A 134 -5.89 -28.57 -31.55
N ASP A 135 -6.28 -28.96 -30.33
CA ASP A 135 -7.09 -28.15 -29.43
C ASP A 135 -6.22 -27.41 -28.38
N TYR A 136 -6.85 -26.56 -27.54
CA TYR A 136 -6.15 -25.82 -26.49
C TYR A 136 -5.24 -26.66 -25.56
N ARG A 137 -5.50 -27.97 -25.44
CA ARG A 137 -4.70 -28.90 -24.64
C ARG A 137 -3.40 -29.24 -25.35
N ASP A 138 -3.50 -29.50 -26.65
CA ASP A 138 -2.36 -29.77 -27.53
C ASP A 138 -1.48 -28.51 -27.67
N GLY A 139 -2.11 -27.33 -27.70
CA GLY A 139 -1.46 -26.02 -27.68
C GLY A 139 -0.85 -25.59 -26.34
N CYS A 140 -0.99 -26.38 -25.26
CA CYS A 140 -0.57 -26.05 -23.90
C CYS A 140 -1.11 -24.69 -23.40
N THR A 141 -2.31 -24.29 -23.83
CA THR A 141 -2.89 -22.97 -23.59
C THR A 141 -2.97 -22.62 -22.12
N VAL A 142 -3.39 -23.56 -21.27
CA VAL A 142 -3.52 -23.35 -19.82
C VAL A 142 -2.18 -22.95 -19.20
N VAL A 143 -1.08 -23.63 -19.55
CA VAL A 143 0.25 -23.33 -19.02
C VAL A 143 0.74 -21.96 -19.53
N LYS A 144 0.50 -21.65 -20.80
CA LYS A 144 0.90 -20.36 -21.39
C LYS A 144 0.14 -19.19 -20.79
N ALA A 145 -1.15 -19.36 -20.48
CA ALA A 145 -1.97 -18.40 -19.75
C ALA A 145 -1.44 -18.13 -18.33
N GLU A 146 -1.10 -19.19 -17.60
CA GLU A 146 -0.52 -19.06 -16.26
C GLU A 146 0.84 -18.35 -16.31
N LEU A 147 1.71 -18.68 -17.27
CA LEU A 147 3.01 -18.00 -17.44
C LEU A 147 2.88 -16.52 -17.81
N LEU A 148 1.84 -16.13 -18.56
CA LEU A 148 1.53 -14.71 -18.80
C LEU A 148 1.17 -14.00 -17.48
N ASN A 149 0.40 -14.67 -16.63
CA ASN A 149 -0.12 -14.14 -15.36
C ASN A 149 0.84 -14.32 -14.16
N GLN A 150 1.93 -15.07 -14.31
CA GLN A 150 2.93 -15.34 -13.29
C GLN A 150 4.32 -14.90 -13.76
N PRO A 151 4.57 -13.59 -13.84
CA PRO A 151 5.84 -13.09 -14.33
C PRO A 151 6.99 -13.44 -13.39
N LEU A 152 8.18 -13.61 -13.98
CA LEU A 152 9.41 -13.79 -13.22
C LEU A 152 9.66 -12.59 -12.30
N LYS A 153 9.92 -12.88 -11.02
CA LYS A 153 10.34 -11.89 -10.03
C LYS A 153 11.85 -11.99 -9.87
N ALA A 154 12.55 -10.90 -10.18
CA ALA A 154 14.00 -10.84 -10.07
C ALA A 154 14.40 -10.07 -8.80
N PHE A 155 15.43 -10.57 -8.12
CA PHE A 155 15.99 -9.96 -6.92
C PHE A 155 17.51 -9.85 -7.05
N ILE A 156 18.07 -8.77 -6.54
CA ILE A 156 19.51 -8.54 -6.42
C ILE A 156 19.91 -8.88 -4.99
N VAL A 157 20.97 -9.68 -4.84
CA VAL A 157 21.54 -10.05 -3.55
C VAL A 157 23.07 -9.86 -3.57
N PRO A 158 23.68 -9.41 -2.46
CA PRO A 158 25.13 -9.44 -2.30
C PRO A 158 25.70 -10.85 -2.38
N LYS A 159 26.99 -10.98 -2.73
CA LYS A 159 27.65 -12.29 -2.76
C LYS A 159 27.77 -12.87 -1.35
N HIS A 160 27.23 -14.06 -1.14
CA HIS A 160 27.39 -14.82 0.11
C HIS A 160 27.64 -16.31 -0.16
N ARG A 161 28.05 -17.05 0.87
CA ARG A 161 28.07 -18.52 0.83
C ARG A 161 26.64 -19.02 0.91
N GLY A 162 26.30 -20.06 0.13
CA GLY A 162 25.00 -20.72 0.17
C GLY A 162 25.17 -22.21 -0.05
N ASP A 163 24.31 -23.00 0.58
CA ASP A 163 24.39 -24.47 0.56
C ASP A 163 23.44 -25.12 -0.47
N LEU A 164 22.49 -24.35 -1.01
CA LEU A 164 21.47 -24.83 -1.97
C LEU A 164 21.93 -24.77 -3.44
N GLY A 165 23.16 -24.32 -3.71
CA GLY A 165 23.66 -24.15 -5.08
C GLY A 165 23.12 -22.89 -5.76
N ARG A 166 23.14 -22.87 -7.10
CA ARG A 166 22.64 -21.75 -7.93
C ARG A 166 21.23 -21.94 -8.45
N THR A 167 20.68 -23.14 -8.32
CA THR A 167 19.34 -23.52 -8.76
C THR A 167 18.69 -24.35 -7.66
N PHE A 168 17.43 -24.06 -7.36
CA PHE A 168 16.66 -24.72 -6.33
C PHE A 168 15.22 -24.89 -6.83
N SER A 169 14.66 -26.09 -6.66
CA SER A 169 13.24 -26.36 -6.90
C SER A 169 12.63 -26.84 -5.60
N PHE A 170 11.64 -26.11 -5.09
CA PHE A 170 10.94 -26.48 -3.87
C PHE A 170 9.95 -27.62 -4.11
N ALA A 171 9.21 -27.53 -5.22
CA ALA A 171 8.27 -28.52 -5.69
C ALA A 171 8.31 -28.56 -7.22
N ASP A 172 8.26 -29.77 -7.76
CA ASP A 172 8.21 -30.06 -9.20
C ASP A 172 7.05 -31.01 -9.45
N VAL A 173 6.20 -30.70 -10.42
CA VAL A 173 5.06 -31.55 -10.77
C VAL A 173 5.34 -32.22 -12.11
N THR A 174 5.23 -33.54 -12.09
CA THR A 174 5.34 -34.39 -13.27
C THR A 174 4.07 -35.24 -13.40
N GLY A 175 3.72 -35.58 -14.63
CA GLY A 175 2.48 -36.31 -14.93
C GLY A 175 1.44 -35.46 -15.64
N GLY A 176 1.63 -35.33 -16.96
CA GLY A 176 0.63 -34.82 -17.91
C GLY A 176 -0.07 -33.51 -17.50
N SER A 177 -1.37 -33.44 -17.79
CA SER A 177 -2.25 -32.29 -17.60
C SER A 177 -2.59 -32.01 -16.13
N VAL A 178 -1.59 -31.85 -15.26
CA VAL A 178 -1.74 -31.51 -13.84
C VAL A 178 -0.88 -30.30 -13.50
N ALA A 179 -1.44 -29.33 -12.79
CA ALA A 179 -0.73 -28.11 -12.37
C ALA A 179 -0.91 -27.80 -10.88
N VAL A 180 0.07 -27.10 -10.31
CA VAL A 180 -0.03 -26.55 -8.94
C VAL A 180 -0.89 -25.30 -8.98
N ARG A 181 -1.95 -25.26 -8.18
CA ARG A 181 -2.78 -24.07 -7.98
C ARG A 181 -2.39 -23.28 -6.75
N ALA A 182 -1.91 -23.96 -5.71
CA ALA A 182 -1.42 -23.32 -4.50
C ALA A 182 -0.35 -24.16 -3.82
N LEU A 183 0.62 -23.49 -3.21
CA LEU A 183 1.59 -24.05 -2.28
C LEU A 183 1.76 -23.03 -1.15
N LYS A 184 1.44 -23.42 0.08
CA LYS A 184 1.55 -22.54 1.26
C LYS A 184 1.88 -23.32 2.53
N HIS A 185 2.16 -22.62 3.62
CA HIS A 185 2.17 -23.23 4.96
C HIS A 185 0.75 -23.68 5.35
N ALA A 186 0.64 -24.80 6.07
CA ALA A 186 -0.63 -25.21 6.67
C ALA A 186 -1.03 -24.24 7.80
N GLU A 187 -2.33 -24.01 8.01
CA GLU A 187 -2.79 -23.07 9.04
C GLU A 187 -2.61 -23.65 10.46
N ASP A 188 -3.06 -24.90 10.66
CA ASP A 188 -3.11 -25.55 11.98
C ASP A 188 -2.09 -26.70 12.14
N MET A 189 -1.21 -26.90 11.16
CA MET A 189 -0.24 -28.01 11.15
C MET A 189 1.16 -27.53 10.79
N ASP A 190 2.18 -28.19 11.36
CA ASP A 190 3.57 -27.94 11.00
C ASP A 190 3.92 -28.64 9.67
N GLY A 191 3.84 -27.89 8.57
CA GLY A 191 4.15 -28.36 7.23
C GLY A 191 3.53 -27.47 6.15
N TYR A 192 3.36 -28.04 4.97
CA TYR A 192 2.89 -27.33 3.78
C TYR A 192 1.60 -27.93 3.25
N VAL A 193 0.77 -27.10 2.63
CA VAL A 193 -0.39 -27.51 1.84
C VAL A 193 -0.09 -27.26 0.36
N VAL A 194 -0.26 -28.30 -0.46
CA VAL A 194 -0.22 -28.21 -1.92
C VAL A 194 -1.59 -28.52 -2.50
N ARG A 195 -2.09 -27.67 -3.40
CA ARG A 195 -3.32 -27.88 -4.16
C ARG A 195 -2.99 -28.04 -5.63
N LEU A 196 -3.49 -29.12 -6.22
CA LEU A 196 -3.28 -29.49 -7.61
C LEU A 196 -4.62 -29.62 -8.31
N TYR A 197 -4.62 -29.41 -9.62
CA TYR A 197 -5.80 -29.59 -10.46
C TYR A 197 -5.44 -30.18 -11.81
N GLU A 198 -6.37 -30.96 -12.36
CA GLU A 198 -6.28 -31.54 -13.69
C GLU A 198 -6.75 -30.49 -14.73
N THR A 199 -5.95 -30.25 -15.77
CA THR A 199 -6.09 -29.10 -16.66
C THR A 199 -6.76 -29.41 -17.99
N SER A 200 -6.89 -30.69 -18.38
CA SER A 200 -7.40 -31.08 -19.69
C SER A 200 -8.89 -31.45 -19.70
N GLY A 201 -9.45 -31.88 -18.57
CA GLY A 201 -10.77 -32.49 -18.52
C GLY A 201 -10.85 -33.85 -19.22
N ARG A 202 -9.70 -34.49 -19.52
CA ARG A 202 -9.65 -35.82 -20.14
C ARG A 202 -9.35 -36.88 -19.08
N GLY A 203 -10.19 -37.91 -19.01
CA GLY A 203 -9.91 -39.16 -18.29
C GLY A 203 -9.42 -39.04 -16.85
N GLU A 204 -8.92 -40.14 -16.31
CA GLU A 204 -8.19 -40.13 -15.04
C GLU A 204 -6.70 -39.91 -15.34
N THR A 205 -6.08 -38.97 -14.64
CA THR A 205 -4.68 -38.58 -14.80
C THR A 205 -3.89 -38.93 -13.54
N ALA A 206 -2.76 -39.61 -13.72
CA ALA A 206 -1.79 -39.87 -12.66
C ALA A 206 -0.83 -38.68 -12.54
N GLY A 207 -0.74 -38.10 -11.35
CA GLY A 207 0.15 -36.98 -11.02
C GLY A 207 1.19 -37.35 -9.98
N THR A 208 2.36 -36.74 -10.08
CA THR A 208 3.46 -36.85 -9.10
C THR A 208 3.97 -35.47 -8.74
N VAL A 209 4.06 -35.17 -7.44
CA VAL A 209 4.74 -33.98 -6.91
C VAL A 209 6.02 -34.41 -6.24
N ARG A 210 7.15 -33.89 -6.69
CA ARG A 210 8.46 -34.09 -6.08
C ARG A 210 8.86 -32.85 -5.28
N PHE A 211 9.15 -33.02 -3.99
CA PHE A 211 9.57 -31.94 -3.11
C PHE A 211 11.10 -31.85 -2.95
N ALA A 212 11.58 -30.74 -2.39
CA ALA A 212 13.00 -30.52 -2.12
C ALA A 212 13.62 -31.52 -1.14
N SER A 213 12.83 -32.07 -0.21
CA SER A 213 13.27 -33.01 0.84
C SER A 213 12.36 -34.23 0.93
N ASP A 214 12.79 -35.24 1.70
CA ASP A 214 11.99 -36.44 1.95
C ASP A 214 10.69 -36.06 2.67
N ILE A 215 9.58 -36.64 2.25
CA ILE A 215 8.29 -36.49 2.91
C ILE A 215 8.29 -37.40 4.15
N LEU A 216 8.01 -36.83 5.32
CA LEU A 216 7.84 -37.57 6.57
C LEU A 216 6.40 -38.00 6.78
N GLU A 217 5.45 -37.20 6.29
CA GLU A 217 4.03 -37.41 6.45
C GLU A 217 3.28 -36.72 5.32
N ALA A 218 2.26 -37.37 4.77
CA ALA A 218 1.33 -36.75 3.84
C ALA A 218 -0.12 -37.21 4.08
N LYS A 219 -1.06 -36.27 3.91
CA LYS A 219 -2.50 -36.49 4.09
C LYS A 219 -3.26 -35.86 2.95
N GLU A 220 -4.31 -36.52 2.45
CA GLU A 220 -5.28 -35.87 1.55
C GLU A 220 -6.19 -34.97 2.38
N LEU A 221 -6.39 -33.74 1.91
CA LEU A 221 -7.22 -32.71 2.53
C LEU A 221 -8.40 -32.34 1.64
N ASN A 222 -9.42 -31.71 2.22
CA ASN A 222 -10.46 -31.00 1.48
C ASN A 222 -10.06 -29.53 1.19
N GLY A 223 -11.01 -28.72 0.71
CA GLY A 223 -10.80 -27.31 0.40
C GLY A 223 -10.50 -26.40 1.60
N ASN A 224 -10.93 -26.80 2.80
CA ASN A 224 -10.78 -26.10 4.08
C ASN A 224 -9.64 -26.68 4.93
N GLU A 225 -8.79 -27.53 4.34
CA GLU A 225 -7.69 -28.21 5.02
C GLU A 225 -8.09 -29.31 6.03
N ASP A 226 -9.36 -29.73 6.07
CA ASP A 226 -9.75 -30.89 6.88
C ASP A 226 -9.18 -32.18 6.29
N ILE A 227 -8.68 -33.05 7.17
CA ILE A 227 -8.09 -34.34 6.80
C ILE A 227 -9.18 -35.28 6.26
N LYS A 228 -9.01 -35.72 5.01
CA LYS A 228 -9.84 -36.75 4.37
C LYS A 228 -9.27 -38.16 4.55
N GLY A 229 -7.95 -38.29 4.64
CA GLY A 229 -7.28 -39.58 4.75
C GLY A 229 -5.77 -39.48 4.54
N SER A 230 -5.12 -40.64 4.45
CA SER A 230 -3.70 -40.75 4.09
C SER A 230 -3.47 -40.41 2.61
N ALA A 231 -2.25 -39.96 2.29
CA ALA A 231 -1.79 -39.82 0.91
C ALA A 231 -0.61 -40.75 0.64
N ASP A 232 -0.47 -41.22 -0.61
CA ASP A 232 0.62 -42.09 -1.02
C ASP A 232 1.88 -41.28 -1.33
N PHE A 233 2.99 -41.64 -0.70
CA PHE A 233 4.28 -41.01 -0.94
C PHE A 233 5.45 -41.98 -0.74
N LYS A 234 6.58 -41.70 -1.39
CA LYS A 234 7.84 -42.43 -1.24
C LYS A 234 9.03 -41.48 -1.41
N GLY A 235 9.88 -41.40 -0.39
CA GLY A 235 11.00 -40.47 -0.40
C GLY A 235 10.50 -39.05 -0.57
N LYS A 236 10.86 -38.37 -1.67
CA LYS A 236 10.46 -36.99 -1.97
C LYS A 236 9.19 -36.86 -2.80
N GLU A 237 8.60 -37.98 -3.22
CA GLU A 237 7.54 -38.00 -4.24
C GLU A 237 6.19 -38.36 -3.60
N LEU A 238 5.20 -37.51 -3.81
CA LEU A 238 3.79 -37.74 -3.52
C LEU A 238 3.09 -38.11 -4.84
N THR A 239 2.34 -39.20 -4.85
CA THR A 239 1.66 -39.72 -6.04
C THR A 239 0.15 -39.77 -5.84
N PHE A 240 -0.61 -39.46 -6.87
CA PHE A 240 -2.07 -39.46 -6.79
C PHE A 240 -2.72 -39.64 -8.16
N ASN A 241 -4.00 -39.99 -8.16
CA ASN A 241 -4.86 -39.93 -9.34
C ASN A 241 -5.90 -38.82 -9.18
N VAL A 242 -6.23 -38.18 -10.29
CA VAL A 242 -7.22 -37.10 -10.35
C VAL A 242 -8.09 -37.27 -11.60
N GLY A 243 -9.40 -37.13 -11.44
CA GLY A 243 -10.35 -37.19 -12.55
C GLY A 243 -10.40 -35.88 -13.35
N PRO A 244 -11.24 -35.83 -14.41
CA PRO A 244 -11.39 -34.66 -15.27
C PRO A 244 -11.72 -33.38 -14.49
N PHE A 245 -10.92 -32.32 -14.66
CA PHE A 245 -11.04 -31.05 -13.92
C PHE A 245 -11.09 -31.23 -12.39
N GLY A 246 -10.61 -32.37 -11.89
CA GLY A 246 -10.59 -32.67 -10.48
C GLY A 246 -9.52 -31.86 -9.77
N MET A 247 -9.74 -31.61 -8.48
CA MET A 247 -8.74 -31.03 -7.60
C MET A 247 -8.33 -32.01 -6.51
N LYS A 248 -7.05 -31.95 -6.14
CA LYS A 248 -6.48 -32.66 -5.00
C LYS A 248 -5.71 -31.70 -4.12
N THR A 249 -5.93 -31.78 -2.81
CA THR A 249 -5.20 -30.98 -1.82
C THR A 249 -4.48 -31.95 -0.88
N PHE A 250 -3.21 -31.69 -0.60
CA PHE A 250 -2.42 -32.51 0.30
C PHE A 250 -1.70 -31.67 1.32
N PHE A 251 -1.70 -32.13 2.57
CA PHE A 251 -0.73 -31.73 3.57
C PHE A 251 0.53 -32.56 3.38
N VAL A 252 1.70 -31.94 3.46
CA VAL A 252 3.00 -32.60 3.48
C VAL A 252 3.88 -32.01 4.58
N ARG A 253 4.44 -32.88 5.42
CA ARG A 253 5.51 -32.53 6.35
C ARG A 253 6.82 -33.03 5.79
N LEU A 254 7.73 -32.13 5.49
CA LEU A 254 9.02 -32.44 4.90
C LEU A 254 10.06 -32.67 5.99
N LYS A 255 11.06 -33.50 5.69
CA LYS A 255 12.23 -33.70 6.54
C LYS A 255 13.08 -32.44 6.52
N ASP A 256 13.51 -31.99 7.69
CA ASP A 256 14.42 -30.86 7.81
C ASP A 256 15.67 -31.04 6.95
N TYR A 257 16.09 -29.95 6.30
CA TYR A 257 17.33 -29.91 5.53
C TYR A 257 18.57 -30.13 6.42
N GLY A 258 18.42 -30.08 7.74
CA GLY A 258 19.45 -30.38 8.74
C GLY A 258 20.56 -29.32 8.83
N LYS A 259 20.45 -28.25 8.06
CA LYS A 259 21.26 -27.04 8.19
C LYS A 259 20.37 -25.88 8.54
N GLU A 260 20.60 -25.30 9.70
CA GLU A 260 19.96 -24.06 10.10
C GLU A 260 20.54 -22.91 9.30
N VAL A 261 19.67 -22.09 8.73
CA VAL A 261 20.06 -20.76 8.26
C VAL A 261 20.34 -19.94 9.51
N SER A 262 21.48 -19.24 9.57
CA SER A 262 21.77 -18.34 10.68
C SER A 262 20.64 -17.34 10.81
N THR A 263 19.91 -17.38 11.92
CA THR A 263 18.85 -16.42 12.20
C THR A 263 19.44 -15.02 12.35
N VAL A 264 18.61 -14.02 12.07
CA VAL A 264 18.98 -12.63 12.36
C VAL A 264 19.21 -12.53 13.86
N LYS A 265 20.39 -12.03 14.24
CA LYS A 265 20.70 -11.74 15.64
C LYS A 265 20.42 -10.27 15.86
N SER A 266 19.35 -9.95 16.56
CA SER A 266 18.96 -8.59 16.89
C SER A 266 19.06 -8.32 18.39
N VAL A 267 19.35 -7.08 18.74
CA VAL A 267 19.27 -6.56 20.11
C VAL A 267 18.43 -5.29 20.10
N PRO A 268 17.35 -5.22 20.89
CA PRO A 268 16.57 -4.00 21.06
C PRO A 268 17.43 -2.83 21.55
N VAL A 269 17.13 -1.65 21.02
CA VAL A 269 17.74 -0.38 21.44
C VAL A 269 16.85 0.23 22.52
N GLU A 270 17.45 0.65 23.63
CA GLU A 270 16.74 1.39 24.67
C GLU A 270 16.39 2.80 24.17
N LEU A 271 15.11 3.18 24.30
CA LEU A 271 14.60 4.47 23.86
C LEU A 271 14.08 5.29 25.05
N PRO A 272 14.45 6.57 25.17
CA PRO A 272 13.89 7.49 26.17
C PRO A 272 12.53 7.99 25.70
N PHE A 273 11.49 7.15 25.80
CA PHE A 273 10.13 7.52 25.42
C PHE A 273 9.67 8.81 26.12
N ASN A 274 8.89 9.62 25.39
CA ASN A 274 8.46 10.96 25.83
C ASN A 274 6.99 11.25 25.46
N ALA A 275 6.25 10.25 24.96
CA ALA A 275 4.87 10.41 24.53
C ALA A 275 4.05 9.12 24.74
N LYS A 276 2.77 9.31 25.07
CA LYS A 276 1.76 8.25 25.00
C LYS A 276 1.16 8.19 23.60
N ALA A 277 1.41 7.08 22.90
CA ALA A 277 0.88 6.83 21.57
C ALA A 277 -0.31 5.87 21.53
N ALA A 278 -0.53 5.10 22.59
CA ALA A 278 -1.63 4.14 22.66
C ALA A 278 -2.41 4.28 23.95
N SER A 279 -3.72 4.00 23.89
CA SER A 279 -4.60 3.97 25.05
C SER A 279 -5.36 2.65 25.10
N TYR A 280 -5.75 2.23 26.30
CA TYR A 280 -6.65 1.09 26.46
C TYR A 280 -8.10 1.52 26.25
N ASN A 281 -8.91 0.57 25.84
CA ASN A 281 -10.34 0.68 25.61
C ASN A 281 -11.11 1.40 26.75
N ALA A 282 -10.76 1.14 28.02
CA ALA A 282 -11.37 1.79 29.19
C ALA A 282 -10.89 3.23 29.46
N PHE A 283 -9.78 3.64 28.84
CA PHE A 283 -9.06 4.89 29.11
C PHE A 283 -8.70 5.60 27.80
N ARG A 284 -9.64 5.73 26.86
CA ARG A 284 -9.37 6.27 25.51
C ARG A 284 -8.76 7.68 25.53
N SER A 285 -9.01 8.46 26.57
CA SER A 285 -8.44 9.80 26.82
C SER A 285 -6.98 9.81 27.28
N ASP A 286 -6.39 8.67 27.61
CA ASP A 286 -5.02 8.61 28.18
C ASP A 286 -3.91 8.90 27.16
N ALA A 287 -4.22 8.89 25.87
CA ALA A 287 -3.26 9.15 24.81
C ALA A 287 -3.86 10.01 23.72
N ASN A 288 -3.05 10.93 23.17
CA ASN A 288 -3.38 11.77 22.02
C ASN A 288 -2.23 11.73 21.01
N PHE A 289 -2.02 10.56 20.39
CA PHE A 289 -0.84 10.30 19.55
C PHE A 289 -0.67 11.32 18.42
N ASP A 290 -1.77 11.63 17.72
CA ASP A 290 -1.75 12.48 16.53
C ASP A 290 -1.98 13.96 16.83
N GLY A 291 -2.22 14.32 18.10
CA GLY A 291 -2.59 15.68 18.51
C GLY A 291 -4.04 16.05 18.18
N LYS A 292 -4.79 15.19 17.48
CA LYS A 292 -6.17 15.40 16.98
C LYS A 292 -7.19 14.57 17.74
N GLY A 293 -6.78 14.01 18.88
CA GLY A 293 -7.61 13.20 19.75
C GLY A 293 -7.65 11.74 19.34
N ASN A 294 -6.69 11.24 18.54
CA ASN A 294 -6.63 9.82 18.19
C ASN A 294 -5.31 9.16 18.59
N SER A 295 -5.39 7.87 18.89
CA SER A 295 -4.28 7.05 19.36
C SER A 295 -4.41 5.60 18.89
N TYR A 296 -3.30 4.86 18.93
CA TYR A 296 -3.31 3.41 18.73
C TYR A 296 -4.16 2.73 19.80
N ALA A 297 -4.80 1.63 19.44
CA ALA A 297 -5.50 0.76 20.39
C ALA A 297 -4.48 -0.16 21.09
N ALA A 298 -4.27 0.06 22.38
CA ALA A 298 -3.25 -0.64 23.16
C ALA A 298 -3.48 -2.17 23.22
N GLU A 299 -4.73 -2.61 23.24
CA GLU A 299 -5.11 -4.03 23.27
C GLU A 299 -4.76 -4.81 21.99
N LEU A 300 -4.41 -4.11 20.91
CA LEU A 300 -3.92 -4.72 19.68
C LEU A 300 -2.40 -4.79 19.61
N LEU A 301 -1.70 -4.05 20.47
CA LEU A 301 -0.24 -4.01 20.46
C LEU A 301 0.34 -5.27 21.13
N PRO A 302 1.21 -6.03 20.45
CA PRO A 302 1.95 -7.09 21.10
C PRO A 302 3.07 -6.50 21.98
N GLU A 303 3.51 -7.24 22.99
CA GLU A 303 4.72 -6.87 23.76
C GLU A 303 5.99 -6.99 22.90
N THR A 304 6.03 -8.00 22.03
CA THR A 304 7.12 -8.26 21.10
C THR A 304 6.59 -8.38 19.69
N LEU A 305 7.16 -7.61 18.77
CA LEU A 305 6.89 -7.72 17.34
C LEU A 305 8.11 -8.35 16.65
N ILE A 306 7.91 -9.44 15.92
CA ILE A 306 8.95 -10.02 15.07
C ILE A 306 8.63 -9.68 13.63
N TYR A 307 9.52 -8.92 12.99
CA TYR A 307 9.40 -8.54 11.58
C TYR A 307 10.69 -8.90 10.83
N SER A 308 10.57 -9.68 9.77
CA SER A 308 11.73 -10.19 8.99
C SER A 308 12.80 -10.89 9.85
N GLY A 309 12.39 -11.51 10.96
CA GLY A 309 13.30 -12.17 11.91
C GLY A 309 14.02 -11.22 12.87
N VAL A 310 13.74 -9.92 12.82
CA VAL A 310 14.21 -8.90 13.78
C VAL A 310 13.16 -8.78 14.89
N GLU A 311 13.62 -8.87 16.13
CA GLU A 311 12.79 -8.69 17.31
C GLU A 311 12.73 -7.20 17.70
N PHE A 312 11.54 -6.68 17.98
CA PHE A 312 11.29 -5.37 18.55
C PHE A 312 10.50 -5.52 19.86
N CYS A 313 10.96 -4.84 20.90
CA CYS A 313 10.23 -4.73 22.17
C CYS A 313 9.42 -3.43 22.17
N LEU A 314 8.09 -3.55 22.23
CA LEU A 314 7.21 -2.41 22.39
C LEU A 314 7.00 -2.14 23.88
N GLN A 315 6.99 -0.87 24.26
CA GLN A 315 6.78 -0.46 25.64
C GLN A 315 5.31 -0.59 26.05
N ASP A 316 5.06 -1.02 27.30
CA ASP A 316 3.72 -1.09 27.86
C ASP A 316 3.00 0.27 27.78
N PRO A 317 1.84 0.36 27.09
CA PRO A 317 1.05 1.59 26.95
C PRO A 317 0.53 2.22 28.26
N VAL A 318 0.71 1.57 29.41
CA VAL A 318 0.50 2.20 30.73
C VAL A 318 1.44 3.39 30.92
N ALA A 319 2.67 3.31 30.40
CA ALA A 319 3.67 4.39 30.41
C ALA A 319 3.73 5.10 29.04
N GLU A 320 4.64 6.07 28.91
CA GLU A 320 5.01 6.62 27.59
C GLU A 320 5.62 5.50 26.74
N ASN A 321 5.14 5.35 25.51
CA ASN A 321 5.42 4.20 24.65
C ASN A 321 5.76 4.59 23.20
N ALA A 322 6.07 5.87 22.98
CA ALA A 322 6.65 6.36 21.75
C ALA A 322 7.62 7.51 22.03
N LEU A 323 8.61 7.67 21.16
CA LEU A 323 9.57 8.75 21.16
C LEU A 323 9.27 9.67 19.99
N LYS A 324 8.66 10.82 20.28
CA LYS A 324 8.49 11.93 19.34
C LYS A 324 9.85 12.57 19.11
N CYS A 325 10.28 12.59 17.86
CA CYS A 325 11.67 12.91 17.53
C CYS A 325 11.95 14.41 17.67
N SER A 326 13.01 14.77 18.39
CA SER A 326 13.43 16.16 18.61
C SER A 326 14.94 16.37 18.40
N GLY A 327 15.53 15.57 17.50
CA GLY A 327 16.99 15.55 17.30
C GLY A 327 17.75 14.73 18.36
N ASP A 328 17.04 13.85 19.08
CA ASP A 328 17.58 13.06 20.18
C ASP A 328 18.76 12.18 19.74
N THR A 329 19.81 12.12 20.56
CA THR A 329 20.93 11.20 20.37
C THR A 329 20.74 9.96 21.23
N ILE A 330 20.58 8.82 20.58
CA ILE A 330 20.35 7.51 21.17
C ILE A 330 21.64 6.69 21.10
N ALA A 331 22.03 6.08 22.23
CA ALA A 331 23.13 5.13 22.25
C ALA A 331 22.70 3.79 21.66
N LEU A 332 23.49 3.25 20.74
CA LEU A 332 23.26 1.93 20.16
C LEU A 332 23.95 0.85 21.02
N PRO A 333 23.34 -0.34 21.16
CA PRO A 333 23.98 -1.45 21.84
C PRO A 333 25.34 -1.79 21.21
N ALA A 334 26.37 -2.00 22.04
CA ALA A 334 27.67 -2.40 21.57
C ALA A 334 27.61 -3.79 20.92
N GLY A 335 28.26 -3.95 19.76
CA GLY A 335 28.36 -5.22 19.06
C GLY A 335 28.68 -5.06 17.58
N ASN A 336 28.82 -6.19 16.90
CA ASN A 336 29.10 -6.23 15.47
C ASN A 336 27.79 -6.40 14.69
N TYR A 337 27.02 -5.31 14.65
CA TYR A 337 25.78 -5.22 13.88
C TYR A 337 26.04 -4.48 12.56
N ASN A 338 25.30 -4.83 11.52
CA ASN A 338 25.40 -4.22 10.19
C ASN A 338 24.08 -3.57 9.75
N ARG A 339 23.02 -3.67 10.56
CA ARG A 339 21.71 -3.08 10.31
C ARG A 339 21.17 -2.44 11.58
N LEU A 340 20.42 -1.36 11.40
CA LEU A 340 19.54 -0.77 12.39
C LEU A 340 18.13 -0.75 11.80
N TYR A 341 17.19 -1.36 12.50
CA TYR A 341 15.78 -1.32 12.13
C TYR A 341 15.02 -0.45 13.12
N ILE A 342 14.11 0.36 12.61
CA ILE A 342 13.35 1.35 13.39
C ILE A 342 11.87 1.17 13.05
N LEU A 343 11.03 0.95 14.07
CA LEU A 343 9.57 1.02 13.93
C LEU A 343 9.15 2.46 14.12
N ALA A 344 8.65 3.08 13.05
CA ALA A 344 8.25 4.48 13.07
C ALA A 344 6.95 4.73 12.31
N ALA A 345 6.29 5.82 12.64
CA ALA A 345 5.18 6.38 11.88
C ALA A 345 5.11 7.89 12.08
N SER A 346 4.48 8.59 11.14
CA SER A 346 4.19 10.02 11.29
C SER A 346 2.73 10.27 11.67
N THR A 347 2.44 11.44 12.23
CA THR A 347 1.09 11.81 12.71
C THR A 347 0.23 12.60 11.74
N SER A 348 0.76 13.04 10.60
CA SER A 348 0.02 13.94 9.70
C SER A 348 0.08 13.52 8.23
N ARG A 349 1.26 13.22 7.71
CA ARG A 349 1.52 12.82 6.31
C ARG A 349 2.86 12.13 6.18
N ASP A 350 3.14 11.48 5.06
CA ASP A 350 4.43 10.85 4.84
C ASP A 350 5.57 11.89 4.91
N MET A 351 6.57 11.64 5.76
CA MET A 351 7.65 12.58 6.08
C MET A 351 8.98 12.09 5.51
N LYS A 352 9.68 12.93 4.74
CA LYS A 352 11.10 12.70 4.43
C LYS A 352 11.94 13.22 5.59
N CYS A 353 12.70 12.34 6.21
CA CYS A 353 13.53 12.66 7.36
C CYS A 353 14.93 12.10 7.18
N THR A 354 15.88 12.56 7.99
CA THR A 354 17.26 12.07 7.98
C THR A 354 17.60 11.55 9.37
N PHE A 355 17.86 10.26 9.47
CA PHE A 355 18.50 9.66 10.63
C PHE A 355 20.01 9.81 10.47
N LYS A 356 20.76 10.04 11.54
CA LYS A 356 22.23 10.05 11.46
C LYS A 356 22.81 8.94 12.31
N VAL A 357 23.67 8.09 11.75
CA VAL A 357 24.39 7.07 12.52
C VAL A 357 25.87 7.42 12.52
N ASP A 358 26.42 7.70 13.70
CA ASP A 358 27.79 8.19 13.89
C ASP A 358 28.16 9.36 12.95
N GLY A 359 27.19 10.27 12.75
CA GLY A 359 27.31 11.45 11.90
C GLY A 359 27.11 11.20 10.39
N THR A 360 26.89 9.96 9.96
CA THR A 360 26.55 9.63 8.56
C THR A 360 25.04 9.74 8.35
N ASP A 361 24.62 10.41 7.28
CA ASP A 361 23.20 10.67 6.98
C ASP A 361 22.52 9.50 6.28
N TYR A 362 21.34 9.14 6.77
CA TYR A 362 20.46 8.11 6.25
C TYR A 362 19.07 8.71 5.98
N PRO A 363 18.80 9.15 4.74
CA PRO A 363 17.49 9.67 4.38
C PRO A 363 16.47 8.52 4.31
N ALA A 364 15.28 8.75 4.87
CA ALA A 364 14.18 7.80 4.85
C ALA A 364 12.82 8.51 4.79
N VAL A 365 11.82 7.80 4.27
CA VAL A 365 10.42 8.23 4.35
C VAL A 365 9.78 7.53 5.55
N VAL A 366 9.22 8.29 6.48
CA VAL A 366 8.37 7.79 7.58
C VAL A 366 6.92 8.05 7.20
N PRO A 367 6.12 7.03 6.86
CA PRO A 367 4.76 7.27 6.40
C PRO A 367 3.78 7.61 7.52
N TYR A 368 2.67 8.24 7.14
CA TYR A 368 1.52 8.52 8.01
C TYR A 368 0.94 7.23 8.58
N TYR A 369 0.68 7.26 9.90
CA TYR A 369 0.20 6.12 10.66
C TYR A 369 -1.22 5.67 10.30
N GLY A 370 -2.03 6.54 9.67
CA GLY A 370 -3.40 6.25 9.28
C GLY A 370 -3.61 6.22 7.76
N GLY A 371 -4.88 6.09 7.36
CA GLY A 371 -5.29 6.13 5.97
C GLY A 371 -5.00 4.82 5.21
N PHE A 372 -4.86 4.93 3.89
CA PHE A 372 -4.52 3.78 3.04
C PHE A 372 -3.01 3.65 2.86
N VAL A 373 -2.51 2.41 2.85
CA VAL A 373 -1.12 2.11 2.45
C VAL A 373 -0.95 2.10 0.93
N GLY A 374 -2.05 1.97 0.20
CA GLY A 374 -2.12 2.19 -1.24
C GLY A 374 -3.57 2.39 -1.68
N GLN A 375 -3.76 3.13 -2.76
CA GLN A 375 -5.07 3.51 -3.30
C GLN A 375 -5.03 3.51 -4.83
N TRP A 376 -6.15 3.11 -5.45
CA TRP A 376 -6.33 3.22 -6.90
C TRP A 376 -6.66 4.66 -7.30
N GLY A 377 -6.02 5.12 -8.38
CA GLY A 377 -6.33 6.42 -8.98
C GLY A 377 -7.57 6.35 -9.86
N HIS A 378 -8.46 7.32 -9.73
CA HIS A 378 -9.61 7.51 -10.59
C HIS A 378 -9.65 8.97 -11.01
N THR A 379 -9.51 9.23 -12.31
CA THR A 379 -9.35 10.59 -12.84
C THR A 379 -10.48 11.52 -12.38
N GLY A 380 -10.12 12.60 -11.68
CA GLY A 380 -11.07 13.57 -11.13
C GLY A 380 -11.79 13.15 -9.85
N HIS A 381 -11.38 12.03 -9.24
CA HIS A 381 -11.98 11.48 -8.02
C HIS A 381 -10.94 11.11 -6.96
N THR A 382 -9.93 10.31 -7.31
CA THR A 382 -8.87 9.85 -6.38
C THR A 382 -7.52 9.83 -7.07
N GLU A 383 -6.45 10.03 -6.30
CA GLU A 383 -5.08 9.84 -6.76
C GLU A 383 -4.60 8.43 -6.43
N GLY A 384 -3.90 7.82 -7.39
CA GLY A 384 -3.31 6.50 -7.21
C GLY A 384 -1.98 6.62 -6.51
N PHE A 385 -1.76 5.85 -5.45
CA PHE A 385 -0.47 5.82 -4.75
C PHE A 385 -0.24 4.47 -4.05
N LEU A 386 1.02 4.22 -3.70
CA LEU A 386 1.45 3.13 -2.82
C LEU A 386 2.60 3.64 -1.96
N LYS A 387 2.50 3.45 -0.65
CA LYS A 387 3.56 3.82 0.28
C LYS A 387 4.79 2.95 0.04
N SER A 388 5.97 3.56 0.05
CA SER A 388 7.23 2.88 -0.22
C SER A 388 7.80 2.09 0.97
N ALA A 389 7.27 2.31 2.18
CA ALA A 389 7.78 1.67 3.39
C ALA A 389 7.10 0.34 3.71
N GLU A 390 7.84 -0.53 4.38
CA GLU A 390 7.36 -1.84 4.80
C GLU A 390 6.44 -1.75 6.02
N VAL A 391 5.22 -2.28 5.89
CA VAL A 391 4.26 -2.32 7.00
C VAL A 391 4.66 -3.45 7.96
N ALA A 392 5.07 -3.08 9.17
CA ALA A 392 5.48 -4.03 10.21
C ALA A 392 4.32 -4.42 11.14
N TYR A 393 3.39 -3.49 11.36
CA TYR A 393 2.23 -3.67 12.23
C TYR A 393 0.99 -3.03 11.61
N VAL A 394 -0.17 -3.68 11.81
CA VAL A 394 -1.49 -3.19 11.42
C VAL A 394 -2.44 -3.30 12.60
N GLY A 395 -2.96 -2.17 13.08
CA GLY A 395 -4.09 -2.09 14.01
C GLY A 395 -5.40 -1.93 13.24
N THR A 396 -6.44 -2.66 13.64
CA THR A 396 -7.75 -2.69 12.95
C THR A 396 -8.64 -1.48 13.23
N HIS A 397 -8.29 -0.69 14.24
CA HIS A 397 -8.99 0.52 14.64
C HIS A 397 -8.03 1.46 15.38
N LYS A 398 -8.49 2.69 15.62
CA LYS A 398 -7.87 3.67 16.52
C LYS A 398 -8.86 4.12 17.58
N HIS A 399 -8.37 4.59 18.71
CA HIS A 399 -9.20 5.24 19.73
C HIS A 399 -9.41 6.70 19.40
N SER A 400 -10.62 7.21 19.68
CA SER A 400 -10.94 8.63 19.61
C SER A 400 -11.36 9.16 20.97
N ILE A 401 -10.70 10.23 21.42
CA ILE A 401 -11.05 11.00 22.61
C ILE A 401 -12.39 11.70 22.39
N ILE A 402 -12.51 12.40 21.25
CA ILE A 402 -13.68 13.23 20.92
C ILE A 402 -14.96 12.39 20.90
N LYS A 403 -14.92 11.23 20.24
CA LYS A 403 -16.09 10.33 20.17
C LYS A 403 -16.19 9.39 21.38
N ASN A 404 -15.14 9.35 22.22
CA ASN A 404 -14.96 8.37 23.28
C ASN A 404 -15.29 6.93 22.81
N ALA A 405 -14.74 6.54 21.67
CA ALA A 405 -15.10 5.32 20.97
C ALA A 405 -13.92 4.74 20.18
N ASP A 406 -14.06 3.46 19.81
CA ASP A 406 -13.24 2.85 18.77
C ASP A 406 -13.72 3.36 17.42
N LEU A 407 -12.78 3.65 16.54
CA LEU A 407 -13.05 3.94 15.13
C LEU A 407 -12.69 2.70 14.31
N PRO A 408 -13.62 1.74 14.13
CA PRO A 408 -13.34 0.53 13.37
C PRO A 408 -13.06 0.86 11.90
N TYR A 409 -12.15 0.11 11.28
CA TYR A 409 -11.70 0.30 9.89
C TYR A 409 -10.94 1.61 9.63
N GLU A 410 -10.66 2.38 10.68
CA GLU A 410 -9.61 3.40 10.69
C GLU A 410 -8.30 2.72 11.10
N PHE A 411 -7.66 2.05 10.14
CA PHE A 411 -6.44 1.29 10.40
C PHE A 411 -5.29 2.18 10.88
N THR A 412 -4.44 1.61 11.75
CA THR A 412 -3.19 2.23 12.20
C THR A 412 -2.00 1.37 11.81
N TYR A 413 -0.88 1.99 11.47
CA TYR A 413 0.30 1.30 10.96
C TYR A 413 1.55 1.71 11.73
N MET A 414 2.49 0.77 11.88
CA MET A 414 3.89 1.09 12.15
C MET A 414 4.71 0.54 10.99
N PHE A 415 5.67 1.33 10.53
CA PHE A 415 6.51 0.99 9.38
C PHE A 415 7.91 0.63 9.85
N CYS A 416 8.51 -0.38 9.21
CA CYS A 416 9.90 -0.75 9.45
C CYS A 416 10.82 0.06 8.52
N ILE A 417 11.76 0.81 9.10
CA ILE A 417 12.81 1.53 8.38
C ILE A 417 14.13 0.82 8.68
N GLY A 418 14.74 0.24 7.65
CA GLY A 418 16.03 -0.44 7.75
C GLY A 418 17.19 0.43 7.24
N LEU A 419 18.23 0.59 8.06
CA LEU A 419 19.44 1.36 7.74
C LEU A 419 20.67 0.43 7.67
N ASP A 420 21.47 0.54 6.62
CA ASP A 420 22.78 -0.12 6.48
C ASP A 420 23.85 0.61 7.29
N ILE A 421 24.13 0.17 8.51
CA ILE A 421 25.06 0.84 9.43
C ILE A 421 26.46 0.21 9.40
N PRO A 422 27.53 0.99 9.65
CA PRO A 422 28.87 0.43 9.80
C PRO A 422 28.97 -0.47 11.04
N GLU A 423 29.84 -1.49 10.97
CA GLU A 423 30.13 -2.34 12.14
C GLU A 423 30.66 -1.51 13.31
N GLY A 424 30.12 -1.75 14.50
CA GLY A 424 30.50 -1.04 15.72
C GLY A 424 29.90 0.36 15.85
N ALA A 425 28.85 0.68 15.08
CA ALA A 425 28.12 1.93 15.20
C ALA A 425 27.65 2.18 16.64
N GLN A 426 27.78 3.42 17.12
CA GLN A 426 27.59 3.76 18.54
C GLN A 426 26.39 4.64 18.81
N THR A 427 26.01 5.49 17.86
CA THR A 427 25.02 6.54 18.08
C THR A 427 24.05 6.65 16.91
N LEU A 428 22.78 6.83 17.24
CA LEU A 428 21.71 7.20 16.32
C LEU A 428 21.21 8.59 16.73
N VAL A 429 21.23 9.56 15.82
CA VAL A 429 20.55 10.83 15.97
C VAL A 429 19.24 10.75 15.21
N LEU A 430 18.13 10.94 15.93
CA LEU A 430 16.80 10.99 15.35
C LEU A 430 16.58 12.28 14.56
N PRO A 431 15.61 12.32 13.63
CA PRO A 431 15.21 13.56 12.98
C PRO A 431 14.74 14.60 14.00
N ASP A 432 14.96 15.88 13.70
CA ASP A 432 14.33 16.97 14.45
C ASP A 432 12.95 17.27 13.87
N ASN A 433 11.97 16.42 14.23
CA ASN A 433 10.60 16.53 13.75
C ASN A 433 9.62 15.79 14.69
N PRO A 434 8.83 16.50 15.52
CA PRO A 434 7.92 15.88 16.47
C PRO A 434 6.72 15.19 15.81
N GLN A 435 6.48 15.41 14.51
CA GLN A 435 5.46 14.64 13.77
C GLN A 435 5.93 13.21 13.46
N VAL A 436 7.20 12.88 13.65
CA VAL A 436 7.77 11.54 13.53
C VAL A 436 7.88 10.90 14.91
N ALA A 437 7.32 9.70 15.07
CA ALA A 437 7.40 8.93 16.30
C ALA A 437 8.11 7.58 16.06
N VAL A 438 9.02 7.22 16.96
CA VAL A 438 9.68 5.91 17.01
C VAL A 438 9.07 5.10 18.16
N PHE A 439 8.64 3.87 17.86
CA PHE A 439 8.01 2.95 18.82
C PHE A 439 8.99 1.93 19.39
N ALA A 440 9.94 1.50 18.56
CA ALA A 440 11.03 0.60 18.93
C ALA A 440 12.14 0.70 17.89
N ALA A 441 13.34 0.29 18.27
CA ALA A 441 14.44 0.09 17.33
C ALA A 441 15.28 -1.12 17.75
N SER A 442 15.94 -1.75 16.80
CA SER A 442 16.80 -2.91 17.05
C SER A 442 18.02 -2.87 16.13
N VAL A 443 19.21 -3.04 16.69
CA VAL A 443 20.42 -3.32 15.91
C VAL A 443 20.45 -4.80 15.57
N ALA A 444 20.90 -5.14 14.37
CA ALA A 444 20.91 -6.52 13.89
C ALA A 444 22.17 -6.87 13.11
N SER A 445 22.64 -8.10 13.29
CA SER A 445 23.56 -8.76 12.37
C SER A 445 22.71 -9.53 11.36
N ASP A 446 22.29 -8.83 10.31
CA ASP A 446 21.37 -9.32 9.31
C ASP A 446 22.07 -9.48 7.96
N ARG A 447 22.14 -10.73 7.50
CA ARG A 447 22.62 -11.08 6.16
C ARG A 447 21.52 -11.65 5.27
N ASN A 448 20.33 -11.85 5.83
CA ASN A 448 19.24 -12.57 5.20
C ASN A 448 18.26 -11.61 4.50
N ASN A 449 18.13 -10.38 4.99
CA ASN A 449 17.21 -9.37 4.45
C ASN A 449 17.91 -8.36 3.52
N LEU A 450 18.91 -8.82 2.76
CA LEU A 450 19.67 -7.99 1.81
C LEU A 450 19.14 -8.08 0.36
N ALA A 451 18.10 -8.88 0.14
CA ALA A 451 17.50 -9.04 -1.18
C ALA A 451 16.65 -7.81 -1.52
N VAL A 452 16.93 -7.21 -2.68
CA VAL A 452 16.16 -6.07 -3.18
C VAL A 452 15.51 -6.45 -4.50
N PRO A 453 14.22 -6.15 -4.73
CA PRO A 453 13.60 -6.35 -6.03
C PRO A 453 14.39 -5.65 -7.14
N ALA A 454 14.67 -6.36 -8.24
CA ALA A 454 15.34 -5.78 -9.41
C ALA A 454 14.36 -5.00 -10.33
N SER A 455 13.07 -5.14 -10.07
CA SER A 455 11.96 -4.49 -10.78
C SER A 455 10.78 -4.31 -9.82
N ASP A 456 9.79 -3.51 -10.22
CA ASP A 456 8.52 -3.46 -9.51
C ASP A 456 7.86 -4.85 -9.44
N LEU A 457 7.47 -5.25 -8.24
CA LEU A 457 6.83 -6.54 -7.96
C LEU A 457 5.31 -6.50 -8.18
N LEU A 458 4.70 -5.32 -8.09
CA LEU A 458 3.25 -5.14 -8.13
C LEU A 458 2.75 -4.71 -9.51
N ARG A 459 3.65 -4.27 -10.40
CA ARG A 459 3.34 -3.79 -11.76
C ARG A 459 2.27 -2.71 -11.74
N VAL A 460 2.38 -1.81 -10.78
CA VAL A 460 1.47 -0.68 -10.68
C VAL A 460 2.07 0.46 -11.46
N SER A 461 1.38 0.92 -12.51
CA SER A 461 1.71 2.16 -13.21
C SER A 461 1.26 3.35 -12.36
N LEU A 462 1.86 3.46 -11.18
CA LEU A 462 1.80 4.68 -10.42
C LEU A 462 2.68 5.69 -11.14
N PRO A 463 2.22 6.95 -11.31
CA PRO A 463 3.17 8.00 -11.64
C PRO A 463 4.32 7.88 -10.64
N GLU A 464 5.57 7.92 -11.13
CA GLU A 464 6.69 8.08 -10.20
C GLU A 464 6.27 9.21 -9.26
N PRO A 465 6.27 9.01 -7.93
CA PRO A 465 5.90 10.08 -7.04
C PRO A 465 6.82 11.22 -7.43
N GLU A 466 6.31 12.24 -8.13
CA GLU A 466 7.07 13.43 -8.53
C GLU A 466 7.76 13.78 -7.26
N ALA A 467 9.09 13.64 -7.22
CA ALA A 467 9.81 13.45 -5.97
C ALA A 467 9.40 14.57 -5.04
N GLY A 468 8.38 14.31 -4.19
CA GLY A 468 7.50 15.40 -3.74
C GLY A 468 8.43 16.41 -3.16
N GLU A 469 8.55 17.58 -3.83
CA GLU A 469 9.69 18.46 -3.60
C GLU A 469 9.74 18.64 -2.09
N ALA A 470 10.84 18.14 -1.52
CA ALA A 470 10.90 17.69 -0.14
C ALA A 470 10.19 18.65 0.81
N LEU A 471 9.18 18.16 1.53
CA LEU A 471 8.99 18.66 2.88
C LEU A 471 10.08 17.95 3.68
N GLY A 472 11.26 18.58 3.75
CA GLY A 472 12.21 18.27 4.82
C GLY A 472 11.58 18.61 6.17
N SER A 473 12.37 18.70 7.24
CA SER A 473 11.90 19.28 8.50
C SER A 473 11.42 20.72 8.26
N MET A 474 10.15 20.87 7.90
CA MET A 474 9.47 22.14 7.67
C MET A 474 9.08 22.65 9.06
N GLY A 475 10.07 23.10 9.82
CA GLY A 475 9.83 23.78 11.09
C GLY A 475 8.92 24.99 10.86
N ASN A 476 8.13 25.35 11.86
CA ASN A 476 7.23 26.48 11.76
C ASN A 476 8.05 27.78 11.55
N LEU A 477 7.98 28.39 10.36
CA LEU A 477 8.70 29.63 10.07
C LEU A 477 8.22 30.81 10.93
N LEU A 478 7.03 30.69 11.53
CA LEU A 478 6.47 31.67 12.47
C LEU A 478 7.02 31.51 13.89
N GLU A 479 7.65 30.39 14.23
CA GLU A 479 8.08 30.12 15.60
C GLU A 479 9.12 31.14 16.08
N GLY A 480 8.86 31.72 17.25
CA GLY A 480 9.68 32.80 17.83
C GLY A 480 9.64 34.12 17.07
N LYS A 481 8.76 34.28 16.06
CA LYS A 481 8.60 35.53 15.31
C LYS A 481 7.64 36.51 16.00
N PRO A 482 7.83 37.82 15.83
CA PRO A 482 6.96 38.81 16.46
C PRO A 482 5.57 38.86 15.80
N VAL A 483 4.52 38.76 16.62
CA VAL A 483 3.16 39.13 16.25
C VAL A 483 3.02 40.65 16.29
N ILE A 484 2.95 41.29 15.12
CA ILE A 484 2.96 42.74 14.96
C ILE A 484 1.56 43.37 14.97
N GLU A 485 0.52 42.60 14.63
CA GLU A 485 -0.88 43.05 14.67
C GLU A 485 -1.79 41.91 15.11
N ARG A 486 -2.88 42.24 15.79
CA ARG A 486 -3.92 41.29 16.23
C ARG A 486 -5.24 42.02 16.43
N THR A 487 -6.36 41.36 16.16
CA THR A 487 -7.69 41.94 16.39
C THR A 487 -8.08 41.98 17.86
N GLY A 488 -7.63 40.99 18.63
CA GLY A 488 -7.94 40.87 20.04
C GLY A 488 -7.29 39.64 20.65
N GLN A 489 -7.35 39.57 21.97
CA GLN A 489 -7.01 38.39 22.75
C GLN A 489 -7.74 38.49 24.09
N VAL A 490 -8.23 37.37 24.61
CA VAL A 490 -9.06 37.36 25.82
C VAL A 490 -8.24 37.53 27.10
N ASN A 491 -7.00 37.03 27.15
CA ASN A 491 -6.09 37.18 28.29
C ASN A 491 -4.62 36.92 27.87
N GLN A 492 -3.70 36.96 28.84
CA GLN A 492 -2.26 36.77 28.60
C GLN A 492 -1.90 35.32 28.24
N SER A 493 -2.61 34.34 28.77
CA SER A 493 -2.41 32.91 28.50
C SER A 493 -2.95 32.51 27.13
N GLU A 494 -3.93 33.25 26.59
CA GLU A 494 -4.56 32.98 25.30
C GLU A 494 -4.27 34.08 24.26
N ARG A 495 -3.03 34.59 24.30
CA ARG A 495 -2.53 35.66 23.42
C ARG A 495 -2.22 35.16 22.01
N ALA A 496 -2.12 36.07 21.06
CA ALA A 496 -1.84 35.73 19.65
C ALA A 496 -0.54 34.93 19.44
N GLU A 497 0.48 35.14 20.27
CA GLU A 497 1.73 34.39 20.22
C GLU A 497 1.56 32.90 20.53
N ALA A 498 0.52 32.53 21.27
CA ALA A 498 0.18 31.14 21.62
C ALA A 498 -0.45 30.36 20.44
N ALA A 499 -0.51 30.96 19.25
CA ALA A 499 -0.85 30.26 18.02
C ALA A 499 0.36 30.07 17.10
N ILE A 500 1.57 30.43 17.53
CA ILE A 500 2.79 30.31 16.71
C ILE A 500 3.99 29.83 17.54
N ASP A 501 3.76 29.21 18.69
CA ASP A 501 4.81 28.82 19.63
C ASP A 501 5.17 27.33 19.55
N GLY A 502 4.54 26.57 18.64
CA GLY A 502 4.80 25.16 18.45
C GLY A 502 4.16 24.26 19.53
N ASP A 503 3.36 24.83 20.44
CA ASP A 503 2.71 24.10 21.54
C ASP A 503 1.19 24.06 21.37
N ILE A 504 0.70 22.93 20.88
CA ILE A 504 -0.73 22.65 20.68
C ILE A 504 -1.54 22.56 21.99
N ALA A 505 -0.91 22.65 23.16
CA ALA A 505 -1.60 22.79 24.45
C ALA A 505 -1.95 24.25 24.78
N THR A 506 -1.36 25.21 24.06
CA THR A 506 -1.70 26.64 24.15
C THR A 506 -2.60 27.05 23.00
N LYS A 507 -3.22 28.25 23.09
CA LYS A 507 -4.10 28.74 22.04
C LYS A 507 -4.20 30.26 22.01
N TRP A 508 -4.38 30.83 20.82
CA TRP A 508 -4.91 32.18 20.69
C TRP A 508 -6.45 32.17 20.78
N CYS A 509 -7.03 33.02 21.63
CA CYS A 509 -8.47 33.19 21.74
C CYS A 509 -8.89 34.66 21.63
N ASP A 510 -9.76 35.00 20.66
CA ASP A 510 -10.25 36.36 20.42
C ASP A 510 -11.78 36.45 20.43
N ILE A 511 -12.34 37.03 21.50
CA ILE A 511 -13.78 37.28 21.72
C ILE A 511 -14.25 38.70 21.35
N SER A 512 -13.41 39.53 20.72
CA SER A 512 -13.78 40.90 20.31
C SER A 512 -14.93 40.94 19.26
N ASP A 513 -15.45 42.13 18.97
CA ASP A 513 -16.44 42.30 17.90
C ASP A 513 -15.82 42.44 16.50
N ALA A 514 -14.49 42.27 16.37
CA ALA A 514 -13.79 42.40 15.10
C ALA A 514 -14.27 41.37 14.06
N LYS A 515 -14.44 41.81 12.81
CA LYS A 515 -14.81 40.99 11.64
C LYS A 515 -14.05 41.50 10.41
N PRO A 516 -13.15 40.71 9.80
CA PRO A 516 -12.67 39.39 10.24
C PRO A 516 -11.80 39.47 11.51
N LYS A 517 -11.52 38.31 12.10
CA LYS A 517 -10.50 38.11 13.15
C LYS A 517 -9.14 37.89 12.50
N TYR A 518 -8.06 38.42 13.04
CA TYR A 518 -6.74 38.13 12.49
C TYR A 518 -5.58 38.31 13.45
N ILE A 519 -4.49 37.61 13.15
CA ILE A 519 -3.14 37.82 13.67
C ILE A 519 -2.16 38.01 12.51
N THR A 520 -1.22 38.95 12.66
CA THR A 520 -0.16 39.22 11.68
C THR A 520 1.21 38.98 12.30
N VAL A 521 2.06 38.21 11.61
CA VAL A 521 3.42 37.86 12.03
C VAL A 521 4.43 38.46 11.04
N ASP A 522 5.51 39.04 11.55
CA ASP A 522 6.67 39.49 10.74
C ASP A 522 7.76 38.40 10.75
N LEU A 523 8.01 37.78 9.60
CA LEU A 523 9.09 36.80 9.40
C LEU A 523 10.50 37.42 9.50
N GLN A 524 10.57 38.75 9.60
CA GLN A 524 11.75 39.62 9.73
C GLN A 524 12.58 39.74 8.45
N LYS A 525 12.31 38.91 7.44
CA LYS A 525 12.87 38.98 6.09
C LYS A 525 11.89 38.34 5.11
N ASP A 526 12.01 38.72 3.84
CA ASP A 526 11.33 38.01 2.77
C ASP A 526 11.76 36.53 2.77
N THR A 527 10.77 35.66 2.90
CA THR A 527 10.95 34.22 3.06
C THR A 527 10.02 33.51 2.08
N ARG A 528 10.52 32.45 1.46
CA ARG A 528 9.73 31.58 0.59
C ARG A 528 8.82 30.72 1.44
N ILE A 529 7.52 30.74 1.14
CA ILE A 529 6.45 29.97 1.80
C ILE A 529 5.86 29.04 0.73
N LYS A 530 5.81 27.76 1.03
CA LYS A 530 5.29 26.70 0.16
C LYS A 530 3.96 26.14 0.68
N GLY A 531 3.70 26.22 1.97
CA GLY A 531 2.43 25.76 2.55
C GLY A 531 2.16 26.34 3.93
N TRP A 532 1.02 25.95 4.48
CA TRP A 532 0.57 26.39 5.79
C TRP A 532 -0.33 25.35 6.46
N SER A 533 -0.37 25.36 7.80
CA SER A 533 -1.29 24.56 8.60
C SER A 533 -1.98 25.41 9.65
N VAL A 534 -3.22 25.07 9.99
CA VAL A 534 -3.96 25.64 11.13
C VAL A 534 -4.56 24.49 11.94
N MET A 535 -4.22 24.43 13.22
CA MET A 535 -4.83 23.57 14.22
C MET A 535 -5.82 24.38 15.04
N HIS A 536 -7.09 23.96 15.07
CA HIS A 536 -8.17 24.64 15.77
C HIS A 536 -8.41 24.04 17.15
N ALA A 537 -9.10 24.76 18.04
CA ALA A 537 -9.44 24.28 19.38
C ALA A 537 -10.55 23.20 19.44
N GLY A 538 -10.64 22.35 18.41
CA GLY A 538 -11.70 21.36 18.23
C GLY A 538 -11.71 20.23 19.28
N LEU A 539 -10.60 20.03 20.00
CA LEU A 539 -10.53 19.09 21.12
C LEU A 539 -11.33 19.55 22.34
N GLU A 540 -11.49 20.87 22.52
CA GLU A 540 -12.34 21.42 23.57
C GLU A 540 -13.81 21.39 23.18
N SER A 541 -14.11 21.73 21.92
CA SER A 541 -15.44 21.65 21.34
C SER A 541 -15.34 21.69 19.82
N LEU A 542 -16.11 20.85 19.12
CA LEU A 542 -16.20 20.91 17.66
C LEU A 542 -16.71 22.26 17.16
N ASP A 543 -17.46 23.00 17.99
CA ASP A 543 -17.91 24.35 17.65
C ASP A 543 -16.75 25.33 17.51
N TYR A 544 -15.57 25.04 18.10
CA TYR A 544 -14.42 25.94 18.11
C TYR A 544 -13.55 25.84 16.86
N ILE A 545 -13.96 25.02 15.89
CA ILE A 545 -13.29 24.89 14.60
C ILE A 545 -13.70 26.07 13.72
N ALA A 546 -12.72 26.82 13.21
CA ALA A 546 -13.03 27.88 12.26
C ALA A 546 -13.55 27.29 10.96
N GLU A 547 -14.66 27.83 10.45
CA GLU A 547 -15.33 27.35 9.24
C GLU A 547 -14.78 28.03 7.99
N GLU A 548 -14.39 29.30 8.09
CA GLU A 548 -13.84 30.06 6.96
C GLU A 548 -12.68 30.96 7.39
N TYR A 549 -11.54 30.77 6.72
CA TYR A 549 -10.30 31.51 7.00
C TYR A 549 -9.33 31.48 5.82
N SER A 550 -8.46 32.49 5.77
CA SER A 550 -7.53 32.71 4.66
C SER A 550 -6.10 32.93 5.15
N LEU A 551 -5.16 32.47 4.34
CA LEU A 551 -3.77 32.89 4.40
C LEU A 551 -3.58 34.16 3.55
N GLN A 552 -3.15 35.23 4.19
CA GLN A 552 -2.79 36.48 3.55
C GLN A 552 -1.29 36.74 3.73
N VAL A 553 -0.65 37.26 2.68
CA VAL A 553 0.78 37.57 2.68
C VAL A 553 1.06 38.96 2.13
N LYS A 554 2.20 39.52 2.50
CA LYS A 554 2.70 40.81 2.02
C LYS A 554 4.24 40.82 2.04
N ALA A 555 4.86 41.22 0.93
CA ALA A 555 6.32 41.36 0.86
C ALA A 555 6.80 42.65 1.55
N ASP A 556 8.11 42.78 1.78
CA ASP A 556 8.65 44.02 2.33
C ASP A 556 8.49 45.20 1.35
N GLY A 557 7.97 46.32 1.84
CA GLY A 557 7.70 47.51 1.03
C GLY A 557 6.43 47.46 0.17
N GLU A 558 5.70 46.34 0.14
CA GLU A 558 4.37 46.28 -0.48
C GLU A 558 3.29 46.87 0.43
N ALA A 559 2.32 47.57 -0.17
CA ALA A 559 1.23 48.22 0.56
C ALA A 559 0.04 47.28 0.83
N ASP A 560 -0.28 46.42 -0.14
CA ASP A 560 -1.52 45.64 -0.15
C ASP A 560 -1.31 44.19 0.29
N TRP A 561 -2.30 43.66 1.01
CA TRP A 561 -2.34 42.23 1.35
C TRP A 561 -2.83 41.41 0.17
N LYS A 562 -2.16 40.28 -0.09
CA LYS A 562 -2.61 39.29 -1.06
C LYS A 562 -3.14 38.05 -0.33
N THR A 563 -4.41 37.72 -0.54
CA THR A 563 -4.94 36.39 -0.17
C THR A 563 -4.36 35.36 -1.14
N VAL A 564 -3.64 34.38 -0.62
CA VAL A 564 -3.00 33.32 -1.42
C VAL A 564 -3.73 32.00 -1.31
N ASP A 565 -4.51 31.79 -0.24
CA ASP A 565 -5.32 30.61 -0.05
C ASP A 565 -6.50 30.89 0.90
N THR A 566 -7.62 30.18 0.71
CA THR A 566 -8.81 30.25 1.56
C THR A 566 -9.39 28.86 1.77
N VAL A 567 -9.79 28.59 3.01
CA VAL A 567 -10.56 27.43 3.42
C VAL A 567 -12.00 27.86 3.65
N TYR A 568 -12.95 27.08 3.13
CA TYR A 568 -14.39 27.25 3.29
C TYR A 568 -14.98 25.98 3.89
N GLU A 569 -16.08 26.11 4.63
CA GLU A 569 -16.86 24.99 5.19
C GLU A 569 -15.99 23.97 5.95
N ASN A 570 -14.93 24.44 6.60
CA ASN A 570 -14.01 23.55 7.30
C ASN A 570 -14.68 22.93 8.53
N THR A 571 -14.53 21.61 8.69
CA THR A 571 -14.95 20.86 9.88
C THR A 571 -13.81 20.05 10.50
N GLU A 572 -12.60 20.15 9.92
CA GLU A 572 -11.43 19.41 10.37
C GLU A 572 -10.69 20.16 11.48
N LEU A 573 -10.14 19.40 12.44
CA LEU A 573 -9.33 19.95 13.54
C LEU A 573 -8.03 20.58 13.03
N GLU A 574 -7.46 20.02 11.96
CA GLU A 574 -6.27 20.54 11.30
C GLU A 574 -6.51 20.61 9.79
N THR A 575 -6.16 21.74 9.18
CA THR A 575 -5.96 21.81 7.73
C THR A 575 -4.49 22.02 7.44
N ASP A 576 -3.93 21.21 6.55
CA ASP A 576 -2.53 21.31 6.12
C ASP A 576 -2.49 21.39 4.59
N ARG A 577 -2.10 22.56 4.05
CA ARG A 577 -2.30 22.93 2.64
C ARG A 577 -1.00 23.35 1.98
N LEU A 578 -0.71 22.74 0.83
CA LEU A 578 0.32 23.23 -0.09
C LEU A 578 -0.26 24.32 -0.98
N LEU A 579 0.51 25.39 -1.18
CA LEU A 579 0.17 26.40 -2.16
C LEU A 579 0.43 25.83 -3.57
N PRO A 580 -0.43 26.13 -4.56
CA PRO A 580 -0.21 25.72 -5.95
C PRO A 580 1.15 26.21 -6.48
N GLU A 581 1.57 27.40 -6.04
CA GLU A 581 2.86 27.98 -6.33
C GLU A 581 3.43 28.62 -5.04
N PRO A 582 4.72 28.38 -4.70
CA PRO A 582 5.34 29.02 -3.56
C PRO A 582 5.34 30.55 -3.70
N VAL A 583 5.11 31.25 -2.59
CA VAL A 583 5.10 32.72 -2.53
C VAL A 583 6.27 33.22 -1.70
N THR A 584 6.76 34.42 -1.98
CA THR A 584 7.77 35.08 -1.14
C THR A 584 7.10 36.22 -0.39
N ALA A 585 7.23 36.24 0.94
CA ALA A 585 6.64 37.27 1.78
C ALA A 585 7.45 37.51 3.05
N ARG A 586 7.31 38.71 3.62
CA ARG A 586 7.83 39.04 4.95
C ARG A 586 6.74 39.01 6.00
N TYR A 587 5.53 39.45 5.68
CA TYR A 587 4.42 39.46 6.61
C TYR A 587 3.40 38.40 6.22
N VAL A 588 2.93 37.67 7.22
CA VAL A 588 1.93 36.61 7.09
C VAL A 588 0.78 36.91 8.02
N ARG A 589 -0.45 36.72 7.56
CA ARG A 589 -1.66 36.92 8.35
C ARG A 589 -2.61 35.75 8.18
N LEU A 590 -3.04 35.21 9.32
CA LEU A 590 -4.21 34.33 9.41
C LEU A 590 -5.44 35.22 9.60
N SER A 591 -6.37 35.19 8.65
CA SER A 591 -7.60 35.98 8.69
C SER A 591 -8.82 35.06 8.72
N LEU A 592 -9.55 35.02 9.83
CA LEU A 592 -10.76 34.21 10.00
C LEU A 592 -12.00 35.06 9.75
N SER A 593 -12.68 34.80 8.65
CA SER A 593 -13.97 35.43 8.28
C SER A 593 -15.14 34.77 8.99
N LYS A 594 -15.07 33.45 9.23
CA LYS A 594 -16.01 32.71 10.08
C LYS A 594 -15.22 31.87 11.09
N PRO A 595 -14.98 32.40 12.31
CA PRO A 595 -13.98 31.88 13.24
C PRO A 595 -14.43 30.67 14.08
N ASP A 596 -15.69 30.26 14.00
CA ASP A 596 -16.27 29.12 14.70
C ASP A 596 -17.43 28.49 13.88
N GLN A 597 -17.87 27.28 14.22
CA GLN A 597 -18.96 26.56 13.51
C GLN A 597 -20.36 27.09 13.87
N SER A 598 -20.45 27.95 14.88
CA SER A 598 -21.70 28.45 15.40
C SER A 598 -22.07 29.79 14.76
N GLU A 599 -23.13 30.43 15.24
CA GLU A 599 -23.42 31.85 14.93
C GLU A 599 -22.53 32.82 15.72
N GLY A 600 -21.43 32.31 16.30
CA GLY A 600 -20.48 33.03 17.12
C GLY A 600 -19.51 33.90 16.32
N ASN A 601 -18.59 34.52 17.04
CA ASN A 601 -17.51 35.32 16.48
C ASN A 601 -16.22 35.16 17.30
N THR A 602 -15.92 33.95 17.77
CA THR A 602 -14.76 33.71 18.61
C THR A 602 -13.72 32.87 17.89
N ALA A 603 -12.54 33.44 17.64
CA ALA A 603 -11.41 32.67 17.11
C ALA A 603 -10.74 31.88 18.24
N ARG A 604 -10.47 30.59 18.01
CA ARG A 604 -9.68 29.73 18.90
C ARG A 604 -8.74 28.85 18.08
N VAL A 605 -7.47 29.22 18.05
CA VAL A 605 -6.44 28.57 17.23
C VAL A 605 -5.36 28.04 18.14
N TYR A 606 -5.12 26.72 18.12
CA TYR A 606 -4.01 26.08 18.82
C TYR A 606 -2.69 26.41 18.13
N GLU A 607 -2.61 26.26 16.81
CA GLU A 607 -1.36 26.49 16.08
C GLU A 607 -1.65 27.03 14.68
N PHE A 608 -0.80 27.93 14.21
CA PHE A 608 -0.72 28.47 12.87
C PHE A 608 0.73 28.31 12.41
N VAL A 609 0.91 27.56 11.33
CA VAL A 609 2.21 27.21 10.78
C VAL A 609 2.31 27.71 9.35
N VAL A 610 3.45 28.28 8.97
CA VAL A 610 3.85 28.39 7.56
C VAL A 610 5.22 27.78 7.35
N TYR A 611 5.44 27.22 6.17
CA TYR A 611 6.65 26.48 5.85
C TYR A 611 7.05 26.58 4.37
#